data_AF-A0A3D0M8H9-F1
#
_entry.id   AF-A0A3D0M8H9-F1
#
_cell.length_a   1.000
_cell.length_b   1.000
_cell.length_c   1.000
_cell.angle_alpha   90.00
_cell.angle_beta   90.00
_cell.angle_gamma   90.00
#
_symmetry.space_group_name_H-M   'P 1'
#
loop_
_entity.id
_entity.type
_entity.pdbx_description
1 polymer ?
#
loop_
_entity_poly.entity_id
_entity_poly.type
_entity_poly.pdbx_seq_one_letter_code
_entity_poly.pdbx_strand_id
1 'polypeptide(L)'
;MDARRHQVYCAAYDQDGTVIEPDTIPPLELAEKLKQTQGPLLFVGDASDLYHDLFASELGSRYHLAPAHLKDLSAASLCSLAAEKVAKDPSCAVETDQLTINYLRKPQAVREREARLAKEQADREDAQKAGEKS
;
A
#
# COMPACT_ATOMS: atom_id res chain seq x y z
N MET A 1 2.34 -4.38 -5.28
CA MET A 1 3.36 -3.64 -6.04
C MET A 1 4.54 -3.31 -5.14
N ASP A 2 5.80 -3.31 -5.62
CA ASP A 2 6.97 -3.02 -4.79
C ASP A 2 6.96 -1.55 -4.32
N ALA A 3 6.95 -1.32 -3.01
CA ALA A 3 6.99 0.02 -2.41
C ALA A 3 8.41 0.43 -1.98
N ARG A 4 9.43 -0.36 -2.35
CA ARG A 4 10.83 -0.24 -1.92
C ARG A 4 11.00 -0.42 -0.42
N ARG A 5 12.26 -0.58 0.03
CA ARG A 5 12.63 -0.72 1.45
C ARG A 5 11.87 -1.84 2.17
N HIS A 6 11.74 -3.00 1.51
CA HIS A 6 11.05 -4.18 2.05
C HIS A 6 9.57 -3.94 2.39
N GLN A 7 8.89 -3.08 1.62
CA GLN A 7 7.46 -2.82 1.74
C GLN A 7 6.75 -3.07 0.40
N VAL A 8 5.45 -3.29 0.47
CA VAL A 8 4.58 -3.45 -0.70
C VAL A 8 3.38 -2.51 -0.58
N TYR A 9 2.99 -1.93 -1.72
CA TYR A 9 1.65 -1.38 -1.87
C TYR A 9 0.71 -2.56 -2.12
N CYS A 10 -0.30 -2.72 -1.28
CA CYS A 10 -1.21 -3.85 -1.33
C CYS A 10 -2.66 -3.43 -1.08
N ALA A 11 -3.57 -4.16 -1.67
CA ALA A 11 -5.00 -4.20 -1.37
C ALA A 11 -5.49 -5.60 -1.77
N ALA A 12 -6.61 -6.05 -1.20
CA ALA A 12 -7.23 -7.31 -1.58
C ALA A 12 -8.72 -7.11 -1.81
N TYR A 13 -9.27 -7.80 -2.81
CA TYR A 13 -10.66 -7.67 -3.24
C TYR A 13 -11.26 -9.04 -3.50
N ASP A 14 -12.56 -9.16 -3.30
CA ASP A 14 -13.37 -10.30 -3.71
C ASP A 14 -14.60 -9.82 -4.50
N GLN A 15 -15.65 -10.65 -4.56
CA GLN A 15 -16.87 -10.34 -5.32
C GLN A 15 -17.77 -9.33 -4.59
N ASP A 16 -17.64 -9.25 -3.26
CA ASP A 16 -18.45 -8.39 -2.39
C ASP A 16 -17.77 -7.04 -2.15
N GLY A 17 -16.45 -6.94 -2.38
CA GLY A 17 -15.73 -5.67 -2.45
C GLY A 17 -14.31 -5.75 -1.89
N THR A 18 -13.93 -4.73 -1.13
CA THR A 18 -12.60 -4.63 -0.50
C THR A 18 -12.51 -5.55 0.71
N VAL A 19 -11.51 -6.43 0.72
CA VAL A 19 -11.18 -7.33 1.83
C VAL A 19 -10.04 -6.77 2.67
N ILE A 20 -9.04 -6.18 2.02
CA ILE A 20 -7.93 -5.46 2.65
C ILE A 20 -7.83 -4.10 1.97
N GLU A 21 -8.00 -3.04 2.77
CA GLU A 21 -7.86 -1.66 2.29
C GLU A 21 -6.46 -1.38 1.72
N PRO A 22 -6.33 -0.45 0.75
CA PRO A 22 -5.04 -0.03 0.24
C PRO A 22 -4.09 0.44 1.35
N ASP A 23 -2.91 -0.19 1.43
CA ASP A 23 -1.93 0.04 2.49
C ASP A 23 -0.49 -0.12 1.96
N THR A 24 0.49 0.34 2.76
CA THR A 24 1.93 0.17 2.52
C THR A 24 2.60 -0.54 3.70
N ILE A 25 2.72 -1.87 3.61
CA ILE A 25 3.18 -2.72 4.71
C ILE A 25 4.29 -3.69 4.29
N PRO A 26 5.03 -4.29 5.23
CA PRO A 26 5.93 -5.39 4.92
C PRO A 26 5.20 -6.61 4.30
N PRO A 27 5.83 -7.35 3.37
CA PRO A 27 5.23 -8.55 2.76
C PRO A 27 4.78 -9.60 3.78
N LEU A 28 5.55 -9.79 4.85
CA LEU A 28 5.20 -10.75 5.90
C LEU A 28 3.91 -10.34 6.62
N GLU A 29 3.74 -9.05 6.92
CA GLU A 29 2.51 -8.54 7.53
C GLU A 29 1.30 -8.73 6.60
N LEU A 30 1.49 -8.52 5.29
CA LEU A 30 0.45 -8.82 4.30
C LEU A 30 0.08 -10.31 4.31
N ALA A 31 1.07 -11.21 4.37
CA ALA A 31 0.81 -12.64 4.43
C ALA A 31 -0.01 -13.02 5.68
N GLU A 32 0.31 -12.45 6.84
CA GLU A 32 -0.47 -12.64 8.08
C GLU A 32 -1.92 -12.14 7.95
N LYS A 33 -2.13 -10.95 7.36
CA LYS A 33 -3.49 -10.44 7.08
C LYS A 33 -4.25 -11.39 6.14
N LEU A 34 -3.59 -11.89 5.10
CA LEU A 34 -4.19 -12.82 4.13
C LEU A 34 -4.48 -14.20 4.71
N LYS A 35 -3.75 -14.68 5.73
CA LYS A 35 -4.10 -15.93 6.44
C LYS A 35 -5.48 -15.89 7.09
N GLN A 36 -5.95 -14.69 7.46
CA GLN A 36 -7.25 -14.49 8.09
C GLN A 36 -8.42 -14.53 7.08
N THR A 37 -8.13 -14.40 5.78
CA THR A 37 -9.13 -14.52 4.71
C THR A 37 -9.31 -15.98 4.30
N GLN A 38 -10.38 -16.29 3.58
CA GLN A 38 -10.69 -17.64 3.10
C GLN A 38 -10.55 -17.73 1.58
N GLY A 39 -10.31 -18.95 1.08
CA GLY A 39 -10.25 -19.25 -0.35
C GLY A 39 -8.87 -19.07 -0.99
N PRO A 40 -8.78 -19.34 -2.30
CA PRO A 40 -7.56 -19.16 -3.08
C PRO A 40 -7.24 -17.67 -3.26
N LEU A 41 -5.95 -17.33 -3.29
CA LEU A 41 -5.44 -15.98 -3.42
C LEU A 41 -4.71 -15.82 -4.74
N LEU A 42 -5.24 -14.96 -5.61
CA LEU A 42 -4.62 -14.62 -6.89
C LEU A 42 -3.81 -13.32 -6.73
N PHE A 43 -2.49 -13.41 -6.86
CA PHE A 43 -1.58 -12.29 -6.74
C PHE A 43 -1.26 -11.66 -8.09
N VAL A 44 -1.24 -10.33 -8.12
CA VAL A 44 -0.92 -9.50 -9.29
C VAL A 44 0.17 -8.47 -8.94
N GLY A 45 0.83 -7.92 -9.96
CA GLY A 45 1.88 -6.92 -9.85
C GLY A 45 3.28 -7.48 -9.52
N ASP A 46 4.29 -6.62 -9.69
CA ASP A 46 5.73 -6.92 -9.57
C ASP A 46 6.17 -7.51 -8.21
N ALA A 47 5.59 -7.03 -7.10
CA ALA A 47 5.92 -7.53 -5.75
C ALA A 47 5.56 -9.00 -5.55
N SER A 48 4.61 -9.54 -6.35
CA SER A 48 4.23 -10.95 -6.24
C SER A 48 5.35 -11.89 -6.67
N ASP A 49 6.16 -11.50 -7.67
CA ASP A 49 7.37 -12.22 -8.08
C ASP A 49 8.51 -12.00 -7.11
N LEU A 50 8.72 -10.73 -6.71
CA LEU A 50 9.84 -10.35 -5.85
C LEU A 50 9.83 -11.09 -4.50
N TYR A 51 8.63 -11.31 -3.94
CA TYR A 51 8.44 -11.99 -2.66
C TYR A 51 7.79 -13.37 -2.82
N HIS A 52 7.99 -14.02 -3.98
CA HIS A 52 7.41 -15.34 -4.29
C HIS A 52 7.65 -16.35 -3.16
N ASP A 53 8.92 -16.55 -2.77
CA ASP A 53 9.28 -17.58 -1.80
C ASP A 53 8.65 -17.33 -0.42
N LEU A 54 8.53 -16.05 -0.03
CA LEU A 54 7.87 -15.66 1.21
C LEU A 54 6.38 -16.01 1.14
N PHE A 55 5.66 -15.58 0.10
CA PHE A 55 4.22 -15.83 0.01
C PHE A 55 3.91 -17.32 -0.20
N ALA A 56 4.72 -18.04 -0.97
CA ALA A 56 4.58 -19.48 -1.16
C ALA A 56 4.77 -20.25 0.17
N SER A 57 5.76 -19.84 0.97
CA SER A 57 6.00 -20.43 2.30
C SER A 57 4.86 -20.12 3.28
N GLU A 58 4.42 -18.86 3.34
CA GLU A 58 3.43 -18.41 4.33
C GLU A 58 1.98 -18.83 4.00
N LEU A 59 1.63 -18.94 2.72
CA LEU A 59 0.24 -19.14 2.27
C LEU A 59 0.01 -20.52 1.61
N GLY A 60 1.09 -21.25 1.29
CA GLY A 60 1.05 -22.60 0.77
C GLY A 60 0.22 -22.74 -0.50
N SER A 61 -0.67 -23.73 -0.55
CA SER A 61 -1.49 -24.06 -1.72
C SER A 61 -2.50 -22.99 -2.12
N ARG A 62 -2.74 -21.98 -1.28
CA ARG A 62 -3.64 -20.86 -1.60
C ARG A 62 -2.98 -19.79 -2.45
N TYR A 63 -1.64 -19.77 -2.52
CA TYR A 63 -0.91 -18.76 -3.26
C TYR A 63 -0.87 -19.11 -4.75
N HIS A 64 -1.46 -18.25 -5.57
CA HIS A 64 -1.44 -18.37 -7.02
C HIS A 64 -0.97 -17.06 -7.65
N LEU A 65 -0.07 -17.16 -8.62
CA LEU A 65 0.30 -16.03 -9.47
C LEU A 65 -0.66 -15.92 -10.64
N ALA A 66 -1.07 -14.69 -10.95
CA ALA A 66 -1.79 -14.42 -12.19
C ALA A 66 -0.93 -14.78 -13.42
N PRO A 67 -1.56 -15.27 -14.50
CA PRO A 67 -0.88 -15.43 -15.79
C PRO A 67 -0.23 -14.11 -16.23
N ALA A 68 0.87 -14.21 -16.98
CA ALA A 68 1.67 -13.04 -17.37
C ALA A 68 0.85 -11.89 -18.00
N HIS A 69 -0.15 -12.21 -18.83
CA HIS A 69 -1.00 -11.22 -19.50
C HIS A 69 -2.06 -10.55 -18.59
N LEU A 70 -2.28 -11.05 -17.37
CA LEU A 70 -3.21 -10.50 -16.37
C LEU A 70 -2.48 -9.93 -15.14
N LYS A 71 -1.15 -9.94 -15.15
CA LYS A 71 -0.36 -9.56 -13.98
C LYS A 71 -0.25 -8.06 -13.81
N ASP A 72 -0.33 -7.33 -14.91
CA ASP A 72 -0.19 -5.89 -14.98
C ASP A 72 -1.55 -5.19 -15.06
N LEU A 73 -1.54 -3.90 -14.73
CA LEU A 73 -2.71 -3.04 -14.85
C LEU A 73 -3.12 -2.88 -16.31
N SER A 74 -4.35 -3.27 -16.63
CA SER A 74 -4.94 -3.11 -17.95
C SER A 74 -5.68 -1.76 -18.04
N ALA A 75 -5.27 -0.92 -19.00
CA ALA A 75 -5.96 0.32 -19.31
C ALA A 75 -7.43 0.08 -19.72
N ALA A 76 -7.69 -1.01 -20.46
CA ALA A 76 -9.04 -1.37 -20.87
C ALA A 76 -9.92 -1.70 -19.66
N SER A 77 -9.42 -2.52 -18.73
CA SER A 77 -10.15 -2.88 -17.50
C SER A 77 -10.40 -1.66 -16.62
N LEU A 78 -9.42 -0.75 -16.51
CA LEU A 78 -9.58 0.51 -15.78
C LEU A 78 -10.69 1.38 -16.38
N CYS A 79 -10.68 1.58 -17.71
CA CYS A 79 -11.69 2.37 -18.40
C CYS A 79 -13.10 1.75 -18.28
N SER A 80 -13.21 0.43 -18.41
CA SER A 80 -14.49 -0.28 -18.22
C SER A 80 -15.03 -0.09 -16.81
N LEU A 81 -14.18 -0.25 -15.78
CA LEU A 81 -14.57 -0.03 -14.38
C LEU A 81 -14.98 1.42 -14.12
N ALA A 82 -14.24 2.39 -14.68
CA ALA A 82 -14.58 3.81 -14.57
C ALA A 82 -15.94 4.12 -15.21
N ALA A 83 -16.20 3.62 -16.42
CA ALA A 83 -17.48 3.80 -17.10
C ALA A 83 -18.66 3.22 -16.30
N GLU A 84 -18.47 2.03 -15.72
CA GLU A 84 -19.49 1.40 -14.86
C GLU A 84 -19.77 2.25 -13.59
N LYS A 85 -18.71 2.76 -12.94
CA LYS A 85 -18.86 3.61 -11.74
C LYS A 85 -19.61 4.91 -12.06
N VAL A 86 -19.25 5.60 -13.14
CA VAL A 86 -19.92 6.84 -13.57
C VAL A 86 -21.38 6.59 -13.96
N ALA A 87 -21.68 5.45 -14.59
CA ALA A 87 -23.05 5.08 -14.93
C ALA A 87 -23.92 4.82 -13.68
N LYS A 88 -23.33 4.28 -12.61
CA LYS A 88 -24.00 4.04 -11.32
C LYS A 88 -24.16 5.33 -10.51
N ASP A 89 -23.13 6.16 -10.47
CA ASP A 89 -23.11 7.44 -9.76
C ASP A 89 -22.31 8.48 -10.55
N PRO A 90 -22.99 9.38 -11.30
CA PRO A 90 -22.32 10.41 -12.07
C PRO A 90 -21.47 11.37 -11.23
N SER A 91 -21.74 11.50 -9.92
CA SER A 91 -20.99 12.40 -9.02
C SER A 91 -19.59 11.88 -8.68
N CYS A 92 -19.28 10.62 -8.98
CA CYS A 92 -17.94 10.08 -8.78
C CYS A 92 -16.92 10.58 -9.82
N ALA A 93 -17.39 11.15 -10.94
CA ALA A 93 -16.54 11.84 -11.89
C ALA A 93 -16.26 13.25 -11.38
N VAL A 94 -14.98 13.61 -11.32
CA VAL A 94 -14.53 14.92 -10.84
C VAL A 94 -13.80 15.68 -11.94
N GLU A 95 -13.84 17.00 -11.84
CA GLU A 95 -13.04 17.86 -12.69
C GLU A 95 -11.54 17.66 -12.44
N THR A 96 -10.73 18.01 -13.44
CA THR A 96 -9.28 17.72 -13.42
C THR A 96 -8.55 18.42 -12.26
N ASP A 97 -9.01 19.60 -11.87
CA ASP A 97 -8.45 20.40 -10.77
C ASP A 97 -8.79 19.86 -9.37
N GLN A 98 -9.78 18.97 -9.27
CA GLN A 98 -10.19 18.32 -8.02
C GLN A 98 -9.50 16.97 -7.80
N LEU A 99 -8.70 16.49 -8.76
CA LEU A 99 -7.97 15.24 -8.63
C LEU A 99 -6.96 15.32 -7.47
N THR A 100 -7.11 14.40 -6.53
CA THR A 100 -6.19 14.27 -5.39
C THR A 100 -5.40 12.98 -5.51
N ILE A 101 -4.11 13.07 -5.18
CA ILE A 101 -3.22 11.91 -5.14
C ILE A 101 -3.42 11.19 -3.81
N ASN A 102 -3.74 9.90 -3.86
CA ASN A 102 -3.81 9.07 -2.66
C ASN A 102 -2.40 8.67 -2.19
N TYR A 103 -1.85 9.41 -1.23
CA TYR A 103 -0.54 9.12 -0.64
C TYR A 103 -0.62 8.06 0.45
N LEU A 104 -0.51 6.79 0.08
CA LEU A 104 -0.42 5.66 1.04
C LEU A 104 0.86 5.70 1.90
N ARG A 105 1.88 6.44 1.45
CA ARG A 105 3.12 6.67 2.18
C ARG A 105 3.38 8.17 2.33
N LYS A 106 3.75 8.60 3.54
CA LYS A 106 4.15 10.00 3.80
C LYS A 106 5.25 10.47 2.82
N PRO A 107 5.06 11.61 2.14
CA PRO A 107 6.07 12.20 1.26
C PRO A 107 7.42 12.39 1.97
N GLN A 108 8.51 12.26 1.21
CA GLN A 108 9.86 12.32 1.76
C GLN A 108 10.16 13.67 2.44
N ALA A 109 9.75 14.79 1.84
CA ALA A 109 9.95 16.13 2.39
C ALA A 109 9.30 16.32 3.76
N VAL A 110 8.10 15.75 3.96
CA VAL A 110 7.41 15.80 5.26
C VAL A 110 8.18 15.02 6.30
N ARG A 111 8.67 13.82 5.94
CA ARG A 111 9.47 12.97 6.84
C ARG A 111 10.81 13.63 7.21
N GLU A 112 11.50 14.23 6.25
CA GLU A 112 12.76 14.96 6.50
C GLU A 112 12.53 16.18 7.40
N ARG A 113 11.43 16.90 7.20
CA ARG A 113 11.04 18.02 8.06
C ARG A 113 10.74 17.56 9.49
N GLU A 114 9.93 16.52 9.67
CA GLU A 114 9.60 15.95 10.98
C GLU A 114 10.87 15.44 11.69
N ALA A 115 11.75 14.73 10.99
CA ALA A 115 13.00 14.24 11.55
C ALA A 115 13.95 15.37 12.00
N ARG A 116 14.03 16.46 11.22
CA ARG A 116 14.80 17.65 11.61
C ARG A 116 14.23 18.31 12.86
N LEU A 117 12.91 18.50 12.91
CA LEU A 117 12.24 19.11 14.07
C LEU A 117 12.39 18.25 15.33
N ALA A 118 12.28 16.93 15.21
CA ALA A 118 12.49 16.01 16.33
C ALA A 118 13.94 16.06 16.85
N LYS A 119 14.92 16.18 15.96
CA LYS A 119 16.34 16.33 16.33
C LYS A 119 16.58 17.67 17.04
N GLU A 120 16.03 18.76 16.53
CA GLU A 120 16.10 20.08 17.16
C GLU A 120 15.43 20.13 18.55
N GLN A 121 14.36 19.35 18.75
CA GLN A 121 13.70 19.21 20.05
C GLN A 121 14.56 18.41 21.03
N ALA A 122 15.12 17.26 20.61
CA ALA A 122 16.02 16.47 21.43
C ALA A 122 17.26 17.28 21.88
N ASP A 123 17.88 18.03 20.96
CA ASP A 123 19.04 18.87 21.27
C ASP A 123 18.70 19.99 22.27
N ARG A 124 17.48 20.55 22.23
CA ARG A 124 16.99 21.56 23.19
C ARG A 124 16.72 20.98 24.58
N GLU A 125 16.15 19.78 24.64
CA GLU A 125 15.87 19.09 25.91
C GLU A 125 17.15 18.67 26.63
N ASP A 126 18.17 18.21 25.89
CA ASP A 126 19.47 17.87 26.45
C ASP A 126 20.22 19.11 26.99
N ALA A 127 20.12 20.24 26.30
CA ALA A 127 20.69 21.51 26.77
C ALA A 127 20.02 22.04 28.04
N GLN A 128 18.70 21.85 28.20
CA GLN A 128 17.98 22.25 29.42
C GLN A 128 18.33 21.37 30.62
N LYS A 129 18.46 20.04 30.44
CA LYS A 129 18.89 19.12 31.50
C LYS A 129 20.34 19.33 31.95
N ALA A 130 21.21 19.82 31.07
CA ALA A 130 22.57 20.20 31.42
C ALA A 130 22.63 21.49 32.27
N GLY A 131 21.67 22.40 32.09
CA GLY A 131 21.59 23.67 32.82
C GLY A 131 21.04 23.55 34.26
N GLU A 132 20.20 22.55 34.56
CA GLU A 132 19.62 22.35 35.91
C GLU A 132 20.55 21.59 36.89
N LYS A 133 21.73 21.15 36.45
CA LYS A 133 22.70 20.41 37.28
C LYS A 133 23.91 21.23 37.75
N SER A 134 23.95 22.55 37.52
CA SER A 134 24.99 23.46 38.05
C SER A 134 24.49 24.28 39.22
#